data_AF-A0A091B8E2-F1
#
_entry.id   AF-A0A091B8E2-F1
#
_cell.length_a   1.000
_cell.length_b   1.000
_cell.length_c   1.000
_cell.angle_alpha   90.00
_cell.angle_beta   90.00
_cell.angle_gamma   90.00
#
_symmetry.space_group_name_H-M   'P 1'
#
loop_
_entity.id
_entity.type
_entity.pdbx_description
1 polymer ?
#
loop_
_entity_poly.entity_id
_entity_poly.type
_entity_poly.pdbx_seq_one_letter_code
_entity_poly.pdbx_strand_id
1 'polypeptide(L)'
;MAGHASAAERIAQDRDRAGEAEKRRLAHRDRKILVGARVCLEKQGLTYFGFTEQCSAQTDKIQIRVTGTSNRMLAYTPEIIWDRVDNWALCDQ
;
A
#
# COMPACT_ATOMS: atom_id res chain seq x y z
N MET A 1 8.90 29.27 29.92
CA MET A 1 9.46 29.97 28.75
C MET A 1 9.14 29.15 27.51
N ALA A 2 8.17 29.57 26.70
CA ALA A 2 7.77 28.86 25.49
C ALA A 2 8.68 29.30 24.33
N GLY A 3 9.50 28.38 23.81
CA GLY A 3 10.39 28.65 22.68
C GLY A 3 9.60 28.81 21.38
N HIS A 4 9.59 30.02 20.83
CA HIS A 4 9.07 30.25 19.49
C HIS A 4 10.11 29.74 18.48
N ALA A 5 9.89 28.53 17.95
CA ALA A 5 10.63 28.07 16.77
C ALA A 5 10.43 29.09 15.63
N SER A 6 11.54 29.59 15.12
CA SER A 6 11.62 30.52 14.00
C SER A 6 10.97 29.92 12.75
N ALA A 7 10.52 30.77 11.82
CA ALA A 7 9.92 30.31 10.56
C ALA A 7 10.86 29.37 9.77
N ALA A 8 12.18 29.56 9.89
CA ALA A 8 13.18 28.72 9.26
C ALA A 8 13.25 27.29 9.86
N GLU A 9 13.13 27.16 11.18
CA GLU A 9 13.12 25.86 11.86
C GLU A 9 11.87 25.04 11.52
N ARG A 10 10.72 25.71 11.32
CA ARG A 10 9.48 25.03 10.88
C ARG A 10 9.59 24.49 9.46
N ILE A 11 10.16 25.28 8.54
CA ILE A 11 10.38 24.85 7.15
C ILE A 11 11.35 23.66 7.09
N ALA A 12 12.40 23.65 7.92
CA ALA A 12 13.32 22.53 8.01
C ALA A 12 12.62 21.26 8.53
N GLN A 13 11.87 21.36 9.64
CA GLN A 13 11.09 20.23 10.18
C GLN A 13 10.06 19.69 9.19
N ASP A 14 9.38 20.56 8.44
CA ASP A 14 8.39 20.14 7.45
C ASP A 14 9.03 19.42 6.27
N ARG A 15 10.21 19.87 5.82
CA ARG A 15 11.00 19.16 4.79
C ARG A 15 11.46 17.79 5.25
N ASP A 16 11.95 17.68 6.48
CA ASP A 16 12.42 16.41 7.03
C ASP A 16 11.26 15.41 7.19
N ARG A 17 10.10 15.87 7.68
CA ARG A 17 8.88 15.06 7.76
C ARG A 17 8.39 14.60 6.40
N ALA A 18 8.38 15.49 5.40
CA ALA A 18 8.01 15.12 4.04
C ALA A 18 8.97 14.09 3.43
N GLY A 19 10.28 14.26 3.66
CA GLY A 19 11.31 13.31 3.22
C GLY A 19 11.17 11.93 3.86
N GLU A 20 10.88 11.86 5.16
CA GLU A 20 10.62 10.60 5.84
C GLU A 20 9.33 9.92 5.38
N ALA A 21 8.25 10.68 5.20
CA ALA A 21 6.98 10.16 4.70
C ALA A 21 7.17 9.54 3.30
N GLU A 22 7.95 10.19 2.43
CA GLU A 22 8.24 9.67 1.10
C GLU A 22 9.10 8.41 1.13
N LYS A 23 10.13 8.35 1.99
CA LYS A 23 10.93 7.13 2.18
C LYS A 23 10.08 5.96 2.65
N ARG A 24 9.16 6.18 3.60
CA ARG A 24 8.22 5.15 4.06
C ARG A 24 7.31 4.72 2.90
N ARG A 25 6.76 5.67 2.14
CA ARG A 25 5.90 5.38 0.98
C ARG A 25 6.60 4.48 -0.04
N LEU A 26 7.85 4.79 -0.38
CA LEU A 26 8.66 3.98 -1.29
C LEU A 26 8.94 2.58 -0.72
N ALA A 27 9.34 2.48 0.54
CA ALA A 27 9.58 1.19 1.19
C ALA A 27 8.32 0.29 1.24
N HIS A 28 7.14 0.88 1.49
CA HIS A 28 5.86 0.16 1.45
C HIS A 28 5.51 -0.29 0.03
N ARG A 29 5.76 0.55 -0.98
CA ARG A 29 5.57 0.19 -2.39
C ARG A 29 6.46 -0.99 -2.80
N ASP A 30 7.74 -0.95 -2.45
CA ASP A 30 8.71 -1.99 -2.79
C ASP A 30 8.34 -3.35 -2.19
N ARG A 31 7.71 -3.37 -1.01
CA ARG A 31 7.21 -4.60 -0.39
C ARG A 31 5.96 -5.15 -1.08
N LYS A 32 5.06 -4.30 -1.59
CA LYS A 32 3.83 -4.73 -2.28
C LYS A 32 4.09 -5.40 -3.62
N ILE A 33 5.14 -4.99 -4.32
CA ILE A 33 5.50 -5.51 -5.64
C ILE A 33 6.28 -6.84 -5.60
N LEU A 34 6.69 -7.30 -4.41
CA LEU A 34 7.37 -8.58 -4.26
C LEU A 34 6.40 -9.72 -4.59
N VAL A 35 6.81 -10.63 -5.47
CA VAL A 35 6.04 -11.84 -5.76
C VAL A 35 5.87 -12.64 -4.47
N GLY A 36 4.63 -13.07 -4.19
CA GLY A 36 4.23 -13.73 -2.95
C GLY A 36 3.87 -12.78 -1.82
N ALA A 37 4.00 -11.45 -1.99
CA ALA A 37 3.52 -10.50 -0.98
C ALA A 37 2.01 -10.60 -0.80
N ARG A 38 1.58 -10.74 0.46
CA ARG A 38 0.16 -10.73 0.81
C ARG A 38 -0.35 -9.29 0.84
N VAL A 39 -1.33 -9.00 -0.01
CA VAL A 39 -1.91 -7.66 -0.16
C VAL A 39 -3.41 -7.65 0.09
N CYS A 40 -3.90 -6.53 0.59
CA CYS A 40 -5.28 -6.30 0.98
C CYS A 40 -5.84 -5.05 0.27
N LEU A 41 -7.11 -5.11 -0.14
CA LEU A 41 -7.86 -3.99 -0.71
C LEU A 41 -9.18 -3.84 0.05
N GLU A 42 -9.41 -2.67 0.62
CA GLU A 42 -10.71 -2.30 1.17
C GLU A 42 -11.59 -1.68 0.09
N LYS A 43 -12.75 -2.28 -0.16
CA LYS A 43 -13.70 -1.80 -1.15
C LYS A 43 -15.13 -2.14 -0.72
N GLN A 44 -15.98 -1.12 -0.65
CA GLN A 44 -17.40 -1.26 -0.30
C GLN A 44 -17.64 -1.99 1.05
N GLY A 45 -16.79 -1.74 2.04
CA GLY A 45 -16.90 -2.39 3.36
C GLY A 45 -16.43 -3.85 3.39
N LEU A 46 -15.85 -4.35 2.30
CA LEU A 46 -15.23 -5.66 2.20
C LEU A 46 -13.71 -5.52 2.09
N THR A 47 -12.98 -6.42 2.73
CA THR A 47 -11.53 -6.54 2.58
C THR A 47 -11.24 -7.71 1.67
N TYR A 48 -10.80 -7.43 0.45
CA TYR A 48 -10.29 -8.43 -0.47
C TYR A 48 -8.82 -8.69 -0.13
N PHE A 49 -8.40 -9.95 -0.20
CA PHE A 49 -7.00 -10.29 0.04
C PHE A 49 -6.49 -11.29 -1.00
N GLY A 50 -5.21 -11.19 -1.28
CA GLY A 50 -4.56 -11.99 -2.30
C GLY A 50 -3.04 -11.94 -2.20
N PHE A 51 -2.39 -12.42 -3.25
CA PHE A 51 -0.94 -12.47 -3.36
C PHE A 51 -0.49 -11.86 -4.67
N THR A 52 0.57 -11.05 -4.62
CA THR A 52 1.22 -10.51 -5.82
C THR A 52 1.88 -11.65 -6.59
N GLU A 53 1.55 -11.81 -7.87
CA GLU A 53 2.10 -12.84 -8.75
C GLU A 53 3.15 -12.24 -9.69
N GLN A 54 2.92 -11.02 -10.17
CA GLN A 54 3.80 -10.30 -11.10
C GLN A 54 3.71 -8.78 -10.89
N CYS A 55 4.70 -8.05 -11.38
CA CYS A 55 4.72 -6.58 -11.36
C CYS A 55 5.13 -6.05 -12.75
N SER A 56 4.43 -5.02 -13.23
CA SER A 56 4.78 -4.31 -14.46
C SER A 56 5.48 -3.00 -14.12
N ALA A 57 6.80 -2.96 -14.31
CA ALA A 57 7.62 -1.78 -14.05
C ALA A 57 7.23 -0.57 -14.93
N GLN A 58 6.60 -0.80 -16.08
CA GLN A 58 6.21 0.26 -17.03
C GLN A 58 4.89 0.93 -16.68
N THR A 59 3.98 0.22 -16.01
CA THR A 59 2.58 0.67 -15.83
C THR A 59 2.19 0.93 -14.39
N ASP A 60 3.11 0.72 -13.45
CA ASP A 60 2.87 0.80 -12.00
C ASP A 60 1.68 -0.08 -11.55
N LYS A 61 1.55 -1.24 -12.21
CA LYS A 61 0.53 -2.24 -11.92
C LYS A 61 1.15 -3.50 -11.38
N ILE A 62 0.43 -4.14 -10.47
CA ILE A 62 0.72 -5.48 -9.97
C ILE A 62 -0.38 -6.44 -10.41
N GLN A 63 0.04 -7.66 -10.75
CA GLN A 63 -0.85 -8.77 -10.94
C GLN A 63 -1.07 -9.43 -9.59
N ILE A 64 -2.33 -9.61 -9.21
CA ILE A 64 -2.71 -10.16 -7.92
C ILE A 64 -3.63 -11.35 -8.16
N ARG A 65 -3.30 -12.48 -7.53
CA ARG A 65 -4.24 -13.58 -7.35
C ARG A 65 -5.05 -13.29 -6.10
N VAL A 66 -6.28 -12.82 -6.27
CA VAL A 66 -7.20 -12.59 -5.16
C VAL A 66 -7.76 -13.94 -4.73
N THR A 67 -7.67 -14.26 -3.44
CA THR A 67 -8.01 -15.59 -2.90
C THR A 67 -9.22 -15.55 -1.98
N GLY A 68 -9.67 -14.37 -1.57
CA GLY A 68 -10.83 -14.26 -0.71
C GLY A 68 -11.23 -12.83 -0.37
N THR A 69 -12.28 -12.76 0.44
CA THR A 69 -12.79 -11.52 1.04
C THR A 69 -13.11 -11.74 2.53
N SER A 70 -13.18 -10.68 3.32
CA SER A 70 -13.57 -10.72 4.74
C SER A 70 -14.99 -11.25 4.96
N ASN A 71 -15.86 -11.20 3.96
CA ASN A 71 -17.19 -11.78 4.04
C ASN A 71 -17.17 -13.29 3.74
N ARG A 72 -17.17 -14.10 4.81
CA ARG A 72 -17.17 -15.57 4.74
C ARG A 72 -18.43 -16.18 4.14
N MET A 73 -19.52 -15.43 4.02
CA MET A 73 -20.77 -15.92 3.42
C MET A 73 -20.76 -15.83 1.89
N LEU A 74 -19.82 -15.07 1.31
CA LEU A 74 -19.62 -15.04 -0.14
C LEU A 74 -18.71 -16.21 -0.52
N ALA A 75 -19.24 -17.15 -1.31
CA ALA A 75 -18.41 -18.11 -2.01
C ALA A 75 -17.48 -17.33 -2.96
N TYR A 76 -16.22 -17.19 -2.58
CA TYR A 76 -15.25 -16.44 -3.38
C TYR A 76 -14.52 -17.40 -4.31
N THR A 77 -14.59 -17.15 -5.61
CA THR A 77 -13.79 -17.85 -6.60
C THR A 77 -12.50 -17.07 -6.82
N PRO A 78 -11.32 -17.70 -6.65
CA PRO A 78 -10.06 -17.02 -6.89
C PRO A 78 -9.98 -16.45 -8.31
N GLU A 79 -9.52 -15.21 -8.43
CA GLU A 79 -9.38 -14.50 -9.70
C GLU A 79 -8.01 -13.83 -9.79
N ILE A 80 -7.54 -13.62 -11.02
CA ILE A 80 -6.29 -12.90 -11.29
C ILE A 80 -6.64 -11.56 -11.91
N ILE A 81 -6.18 -10.49 -11.27
CA ILE A 81 -6.42 -9.11 -11.73
C ILE A 81 -5.11 -8.35 -11.89
N TRP A 82 -5.13 -7.33 -12.75
CA TRP A 82 -4.08 -6.33 -12.85
C TRP A 82 -4.61 -5.00 -12.32
N ASP A 83 -3.98 -4.45 -11.29
CA ASP A 83 -4.41 -3.20 -10.67
C ASP A 83 -3.23 -2.32 -10.23
N ARG A 84 -3.48 -1.05 -9.91
CA ARG A 84 -2.46 -0.12 -9.45
C ARG A 84 -1.93 -0.51 -8.08
N VAL A 85 -0.62 -0.42 -7.89
CA VAL A 85 0.02 -0.75 -6.60
C VAL A 85 -0.56 0.06 -5.44
N ASP A 86 -0.94 1.32 -5.69
CA ASP A 86 -1.47 2.23 -4.69
C ASP A 86 -2.87 1.90 -4.17
N ASN A 87 -3.65 1.10 -4.92
CA ASN A 87 -4.97 0.65 -4.45
C ASN A 87 -4.84 -0.40 -3.33
N TRP A 88 -3.69 -1.04 -3.23
CA TRP A 88 -3.46 -2.16 -2.34
C TRP A 88 -2.57 -1.76 -1.17
N ALA A 89 -2.88 -2.30 0.00
CA ALA A 89 -2.03 -2.25 1.18
C ALA A 89 -1.35 -3.61 1.38
N LEU A 90 -0.24 -3.63 2.13
CA LEU A 90 0.19 -4.88 2.74
C LEU A 90 -0.89 -5.26 3.76
N CYS A 91 -1.34 -6.51 3.77
CA CYS A 91 -2.19 -6.95 4.87
C CYS A 91 -1.39 -6.83 6.18
N ASP A 92 -2.03 -6.31 7.23
CA ASP A 92 -1.46 -6.39 8.58
C ASP A 92 -1.13 -7.87 8.88
N GLN A 93 0.06 -8.12 9.42
CA GLN A 93 0.44 -9.45 9.89
C GLN A 93 -0.42 -9.85 11.09
#